data_AF-A0AAD7DRB7-F1
#
_entry.id   AF-A0AAD7DRB7-F1
#
_cell.length_a   1.000
_cell.length_b   1.000
_cell.length_c   1.000
_cell.angle_alpha   90.00
_cell.angle_beta   90.00
_cell.angle_gamma   90.00
#
_symmetry.space_group_name_H-M   'P 1'
#
loop_
_entity.id
_entity.type
_entity.pdbx_description
1 polymer ?
#
loop_
_entity_poly.entity_id
_entity_poly.type
_entity_poly.pdbx_seq_one_letter_code
_entity_poly.pdbx_strand_id
1 'polypeptide(L)'
;LTLYLHMLIWVKNVLSPQDIRDRLMSADSIFQRKMIAYLEAVHQGDFIHGSMEEVRRQVKTDPHPTPEEEDEQSTLTYQVPTQTLPSVPPLLCSEEHGDESCNTCRALSQWWVKYEHKVDDLVLRSNVHKCRESVQDKCEEASKKDWRGLKGKGSKDQPKVQERRGCLSKTGICKARFPRDLFETTHVDGEGHMNIRKREAYINTISRVVTHLTRSNTDVTSLLSGTTVKAVVSYVSAYVSKLGLKTYQAFASVYDVFER
;
A
#
# COMPACT_ATOMS: atom_id res chain seq x y z
N LEU A 1 8.73 16.87 -0.51
CA LEU A 1 9.86 15.93 -0.62
C LEU A 1 9.31 14.55 -0.94
N THR A 2 9.82 13.83 -1.94
CA THR A 2 9.53 12.39 -2.08
C THR A 2 10.75 11.63 -1.57
N LEU A 3 10.67 11.14 -0.33
CA LEU A 3 11.72 10.33 0.26
C LEU A 3 11.57 8.90 -0.27
N TYR A 4 12.61 8.37 -0.91
CA TYR A 4 12.66 7.00 -1.38
C TYR A 4 13.78 6.26 -0.66
N LEU A 5 13.42 5.25 0.13
CA LEU A 5 14.39 4.31 0.69
C LEU A 5 14.45 3.09 -0.23
N HIS A 6 15.63 2.84 -0.81
CA HIS A 6 15.89 1.61 -1.55
C HIS A 6 16.76 0.71 -0.66
N MET A 7 16.32 -0.52 -0.43
CA MET A 7 17.03 -1.50 0.38
C MET A 7 17.02 -2.85 -0.33
N LEU A 8 18.17 -3.52 -0.36
CA LEU A 8 18.29 -4.91 -0.78
C LEU A 8 18.78 -5.72 0.41
N ILE A 9 18.01 -6.75 0.79
CA ILE A 9 18.34 -7.65 1.89
C ILE A 9 18.67 -9.01 1.28
N TRP A 10 19.88 -9.52 1.54
CA TRP A 10 20.29 -10.85 1.12
C TRP A 10 20.19 -11.83 2.29
N VAL A 11 19.36 -12.86 2.15
CA VAL A 11 19.21 -13.89 3.17
C VAL A 11 20.17 -15.04 2.85
N LYS A 12 21.06 -15.36 3.79
CA LYS A 12 21.99 -16.49 3.65
C LYS A 12 21.20 -17.79 3.49
N ASN A 13 21.67 -18.67 2.60
CA ASN A 13 21.04 -19.97 2.29
C ASN A 13 19.67 -19.87 1.60
N VAL A 14 19.36 -18.77 0.91
CA VAL A 14 18.17 -18.69 0.07
C VAL A 14 18.33 -19.55 -1.19
N LEU A 15 17.27 -20.26 -1.57
CA LEU A 15 17.19 -20.98 -2.84
C LEU A 15 17.19 -20.01 -4.02
N SER A 16 17.69 -20.43 -5.18
CA SER A 16 17.55 -19.61 -6.38
C SER A 16 16.07 -19.55 -6.81
N PRO A 17 15.63 -18.50 -7.54
CA PRO A 17 14.27 -18.45 -8.07
C PRO A 17 13.89 -19.68 -8.90
N GLN A 18 14.85 -20.26 -9.62
CA GLN A 18 14.64 -21.49 -10.38
C GLN A 18 14.40 -22.69 -9.45
N ASP A 19 15.22 -22.87 -8.41
CA ASP A 19 15.03 -23.96 -7.44
C ASP A 19 13.69 -23.84 -6.71
N ILE A 20 13.26 -22.60 -6.40
CA ILE A 20 11.95 -22.36 -5.80
C ILE A 20 10.86 -22.79 -6.78
N ARG A 21 10.93 -22.36 -8.04
CA ARG A 21 9.96 -22.73 -9.08
C ARG A 21 9.86 -24.24 -9.25
N ASP A 22 11.00 -24.93 -9.37
CA ASP A 22 11.03 -26.38 -9.57
C ASP A 22 10.38 -27.12 -8.39
N ARG A 23 10.63 -26.68 -7.16
CA ARG A 23 10.01 -27.25 -5.94
C ARG A 23 8.53 -26.87 -5.77
N LEU A 24 8.10 -25.74 -6.32
CA LEU A 24 6.69 -25.37 -6.36
C LEU A 24 5.92 -26.21 -7.38
N MET A 25 6.56 -26.58 -8.48
CA MET A 25 5.98 -27.37 -9.57
C MET A 25 5.98 -28.88 -9.32
N SER A 26 6.83 -29.38 -8.41
CA SER A 26 6.72 -30.75 -7.91
C SER A 26 5.43 -30.87 -7.07
N ALA A 27 4.33 -31.25 -7.73
CA ALA A 27 3.00 -31.28 -7.15
C ALA A 27 2.97 -32.01 -5.79
N ASP A 28 2.50 -31.29 -4.76
CA ASP A 28 2.38 -31.74 -3.36
C ASP A 28 3.68 -31.84 -2.53
N SER A 29 4.63 -30.95 -2.80
CA SER A 29 5.78 -30.81 -1.91
C SER A 29 5.39 -30.10 -0.59
N ILE A 30 5.85 -30.63 0.55
CA ILE A 30 5.81 -29.94 1.86
C ILE A 30 6.35 -28.50 1.73
N PHE A 31 7.28 -28.30 0.80
CA PHE A 31 7.83 -26.99 0.46
C PHE A 31 6.77 -26.04 -0.09
N GLN A 32 5.95 -26.45 -1.06
CA GLN A 32 4.88 -25.61 -1.62
C GLN A 32 3.91 -25.15 -0.53
N ARG A 33 3.43 -26.08 0.32
CA ARG A 33 2.52 -25.74 1.43
C ARG A 33 3.14 -24.76 2.42
N LYS A 34 4.41 -24.97 2.80
CA LYS A 34 5.13 -24.06 3.71
C LYS A 34 5.38 -22.69 3.07
N MET A 35 5.68 -22.64 1.78
CA MET A 35 5.89 -21.39 1.05
C MET A 35 4.59 -20.59 0.92
N ILE A 36 3.48 -21.26 0.60
CA ILE A 36 2.15 -20.63 0.59
C ILE A 36 1.80 -20.09 1.97
N ALA A 37 1.94 -20.89 3.03
CA ALA A 37 1.67 -20.46 4.40
C ALA A 37 2.53 -19.26 4.83
N TYR A 38 3.82 -19.26 4.48
CA TYR A 38 4.70 -18.13 4.72
C TYR A 38 4.23 -16.87 3.98
N LEU A 39 3.91 -16.98 2.69
CA LEU A 39 3.51 -15.84 1.88
C LEU A 39 2.15 -15.29 2.30
N GLU A 40 1.19 -16.12 2.69
CA GLU A 40 -0.09 -15.69 3.27
C GLU A 40 0.07 -15.03 4.64
N ALA A 41 1.10 -15.40 5.41
CA ALA A 41 1.38 -14.75 6.69
C ALA A 41 1.96 -13.33 6.52
N VAL A 42 2.60 -13.02 5.39
CA VAL A 42 3.28 -11.73 5.16
C VAL A 42 2.66 -10.87 4.06
N HIS A 43 1.84 -11.45 3.18
CA HIS A 43 1.12 -10.78 2.11
C HIS A 43 -0.39 -10.88 2.33
N GLN A 44 -1.07 -9.78 2.04
CA GLN A 44 -2.51 -9.69 2.15
C GLN A 44 -3.10 -8.91 0.98
N GLY A 45 -4.10 -9.48 0.32
CA GLY A 45 -4.85 -8.87 -0.78
C GLY A 45 -6.31 -8.54 -0.43
N ASP A 46 -6.64 -8.48 0.85
CA ASP A 46 -7.96 -8.24 1.44
C ASP A 46 -7.85 -7.40 2.74
N PHE A 47 -8.97 -7.17 3.43
CA PHE A 47 -8.97 -6.62 4.79
C PHE A 47 -9.00 -7.73 5.83
N ILE A 48 -8.58 -7.43 7.05
CA ILE A 48 -8.54 -8.38 8.17
C ILE A 48 -9.95 -8.70 8.66
N HIS A 49 -10.80 -7.68 8.84
CA HIS A 49 -12.12 -7.80 9.44
C HIS A 49 -13.30 -7.80 8.43
N GLY A 50 -13.10 -8.37 7.24
CA GLY A 50 -14.18 -8.59 6.27
C GLY A 50 -13.98 -7.87 4.94
N SER A 51 -15.08 -7.45 4.30
CA SER A 51 -15.04 -6.71 3.03
C SER A 51 -14.67 -5.23 3.23
N MET A 52 -14.29 -4.57 2.14
CA MET A 52 -14.06 -3.12 2.11
C MET A 52 -15.28 -2.33 2.64
N GLU A 53 -16.50 -2.75 2.32
CA GLU A 53 -17.74 -2.12 2.78
C GLU A 53 -17.96 -2.31 4.27
N GLU A 54 -17.63 -3.49 4.81
CA GLU A 54 -17.71 -3.78 6.24
C GLU A 54 -16.73 -2.92 7.03
N VAL A 55 -15.49 -2.86 6.58
CA VAL A 55 -14.45 -2.02 7.21
C VAL A 55 -14.82 -0.53 7.11
N ARG A 56 -15.35 -0.07 5.97
CA ARG A 56 -15.82 1.33 5.83
C ARG A 56 -16.90 1.69 6.85
N ARG A 57 -17.82 0.77 7.17
CA ARG A 57 -18.85 1.01 8.19
C ARG A 57 -18.28 1.09 9.61
N GLN A 58 -17.18 0.37 9.88
CA GLN A 58 -16.52 0.38 11.18
C GLN A 58 -15.64 1.63 11.38
N VAL A 59 -14.97 2.10 10.32
CA VAL A 59 -14.19 3.34 10.34
C VAL A 59 -15.15 4.52 10.22
N LYS A 60 -15.72 4.96 11.35
CA LYS A 60 -16.78 5.98 11.48
C LYS A 60 -16.43 7.42 11.03
N THR A 61 -15.38 7.63 10.23
CA THR A 61 -15.03 8.97 9.75
C THR A 61 -14.66 8.92 8.28
N ASP A 62 -15.39 9.71 7.49
CA ASP A 62 -15.16 9.84 6.06
C ASP A 62 -13.67 10.14 5.79
N PRO A 63 -12.99 9.44 4.87
CA PRO A 63 -11.64 9.76 4.44
C PRO A 63 -11.46 11.20 3.93
N HIS A 64 -12.55 11.91 3.60
CA HIS A 64 -12.58 13.37 3.43
C HIS A 64 -13.80 13.93 4.16
N PRO A 65 -13.65 14.59 5.33
CA PRO A 65 -14.75 15.37 5.86
C PRO A 65 -15.09 16.44 4.82
N THR A 66 -16.33 16.42 4.32
CA THR A 66 -16.93 17.63 3.78
C THR A 66 -17.02 18.62 4.95
N PRO A 67 -16.79 19.93 4.73
CA PRO A 67 -16.84 20.94 5.80
C PRO A 67 -18.19 21.02 6.54
N GLU A 68 -19.19 20.25 6.11
CA GLU A 68 -20.60 20.38 6.48
C GLU A 68 -21.07 19.27 7.45
N GLU A 69 -20.25 18.24 7.72
CA GLU A 69 -20.59 17.11 8.60
C GLU A 69 -19.67 17.00 9.83
N GLU A 70 -19.32 18.15 10.41
CA GLU A 70 -18.55 18.21 11.67
C GLU A 70 -19.49 18.12 12.88
N ASP A 71 -19.73 16.90 13.36
CA ASP A 71 -20.26 16.71 14.72
C ASP A 71 -19.08 16.84 15.71
N GLU A 72 -18.95 18.03 16.33
CA GLU A 72 -17.83 18.49 17.17
C GLU A 72 -17.47 17.52 18.33
N GLN A 73 -18.38 16.64 18.73
CA GLN A 73 -18.16 15.73 19.86
C GLN A 73 -17.42 14.42 19.50
N SER A 74 -17.50 13.93 18.26
CA SER A 74 -16.87 12.63 17.87
C SER A 74 -15.48 12.79 17.23
N THR A 75 -15.21 13.97 16.66
CA THR A 75 -13.94 14.33 16.00
C THR A 75 -12.80 14.59 16.98
N LEU A 76 -13.09 14.89 18.26
CA LEU A 76 -12.06 15.27 19.24
C LEU A 76 -11.13 14.13 19.69
N THR A 77 -11.50 12.85 19.50
CA THR A 77 -10.69 11.70 19.98
C THR A 77 -10.14 10.80 18.87
N TYR A 78 -10.65 10.92 17.64
CA TYR A 78 -10.22 10.09 16.54
C TYR A 78 -8.97 10.67 15.87
N GLN A 79 -7.85 9.96 15.96
CA GLN A 79 -6.61 10.32 15.29
C GLN A 79 -6.42 9.50 14.01
N VAL A 80 -6.21 10.20 12.89
CA VAL A 80 -5.98 9.58 11.59
C VAL A 80 -4.68 8.76 11.62
N PRO A 81 -4.71 7.45 11.36
CA PRO A 81 -3.54 6.58 11.48
C PRO A 81 -2.35 6.96 10.60
N THR A 82 -2.61 7.58 9.44
CA THR A 82 -1.58 8.04 8.49
C THR A 82 -0.87 9.31 8.96
N GLN A 83 -1.34 9.93 10.05
CA GLN A 83 -0.78 11.16 10.63
C GLN A 83 -0.24 10.95 12.04
N THR A 84 -0.14 9.69 12.48
CA THR A 84 0.31 9.32 13.83
C THR A 84 1.37 8.23 13.77
N LEU A 85 2.27 8.24 14.74
CA LEU A 85 3.27 7.18 14.87
C LEU A 85 2.62 5.85 15.28
N PRO A 86 3.20 4.71 14.89
CA PRO A 86 2.74 3.43 15.37
C PRO A 86 2.93 3.25 16.87
N SER A 87 1.91 2.69 17.51
CA SER A 87 1.99 2.30 18.92
C SER A 87 2.92 1.11 19.07
N VAL A 88 3.91 1.22 19.95
CA VAL A 88 4.85 0.13 20.28
C VAL A 88 4.08 -1.02 20.95
N PRO A 89 4.34 -2.29 20.58
CA PRO A 89 3.73 -3.43 21.27
C PRO A 89 4.21 -3.53 22.72
N PRO A 90 3.34 -3.96 23.66
CA PRO A 90 3.76 -4.33 25.01
C PRO A 90 4.85 -5.41 24.99
N LEU A 91 5.62 -5.49 26.08
CA LEU A 91 6.61 -6.55 26.25
C LEU A 91 5.96 -7.93 26.28
N LEU A 92 6.69 -8.92 25.76
CA LEU A 92 6.32 -10.32 25.91
C LEU A 92 6.37 -10.72 27.38
N CYS A 93 5.50 -11.65 27.79
CA CYS A 93 5.59 -12.22 29.12
C CYS A 93 6.83 -13.13 29.22
N SER A 94 7.48 -13.12 30.38
CA SER A 94 8.64 -13.97 30.66
C SER A 94 8.28 -15.44 30.84
N GLU A 95 7.04 -15.72 31.21
CA GLU A 95 6.51 -17.06 31.43
C GLU A 95 5.71 -17.51 30.20
N GLU A 96 5.83 -18.79 29.82
CA GLU A 96 5.06 -19.39 28.73
C GLU A 96 3.62 -19.69 29.17
N HIS A 97 2.85 -18.66 29.50
CA HIS A 97 1.41 -18.78 29.75
C HIS A 97 0.60 -17.94 28.76
N GLY A 98 -0.46 -18.53 28.21
CA GLY A 98 -1.36 -17.88 27.24
C GLY A 98 -2.70 -17.44 27.84
N ASP A 99 -2.78 -17.29 29.16
CA ASP A 99 -4.05 -17.08 29.85
C ASP A 99 -4.46 -15.59 29.96
N GLU A 100 -5.77 -15.38 30.14
CA GLU A 100 -6.38 -14.05 30.32
C GLU A 100 -6.15 -13.44 31.73
N SER A 101 -5.63 -14.25 32.66
CA SER A 101 -5.39 -13.82 34.04
C SER A 101 -4.12 -13.00 34.16
N CYS A 102 -3.14 -13.21 33.26
CA CYS A 102 -1.95 -12.37 33.19
C CYS A 102 -2.24 -11.02 32.51
N ASN A 103 -1.94 -9.94 33.24
CA ASN A 103 -2.08 -8.58 32.73
C ASN A 103 -1.21 -8.31 31.48
N THR A 104 -0.01 -8.87 31.40
CA THR A 104 0.91 -8.68 30.26
C THR A 104 0.39 -9.38 29.02
N CYS A 105 -0.04 -10.64 29.13
CA CYS A 105 -0.64 -11.37 28.01
C CYS A 105 -1.92 -10.71 27.54
N ARG A 106 -2.80 -10.28 28.45
CA ARG A 106 -4.01 -9.52 28.12
C ARG A 106 -3.69 -8.21 27.39
N ALA A 107 -2.70 -7.45 27.85
CA ALA A 107 -2.30 -6.20 27.21
C ALA A 107 -1.77 -6.43 25.79
N LEU A 108 -0.96 -7.47 25.58
CA LEU A 108 -0.45 -7.85 24.26
C LEU A 108 -1.59 -8.29 23.32
N SER A 109 -2.50 -9.14 23.79
CA SER A 109 -3.68 -9.55 23.01
C SER A 109 -4.56 -8.36 22.62
N GLN A 110 -4.81 -7.45 23.55
CA GLN A 110 -5.53 -6.21 23.26
C GLN A 110 -4.80 -5.30 22.27
N TRP A 111 -3.46 -5.28 22.32
CA TRP A 111 -2.66 -4.55 21.34
C TRP A 111 -2.78 -5.15 19.95
N TRP A 112 -2.77 -6.49 19.81
CA TRP A 112 -2.97 -7.16 18.52
C TRP A 112 -4.32 -6.83 17.90
N VAL A 113 -5.40 -6.86 18.68
CA VAL A 113 -6.74 -6.44 18.21
C VAL A 113 -6.72 -5.00 17.72
N LYS A 114 -6.11 -4.08 18.49
CA LYS A 114 -5.96 -2.67 18.07
C LYS A 114 -5.11 -2.54 16.81
N TYR A 115 -4.05 -3.33 16.69
CA TYR A 115 -3.15 -3.37 15.54
C TYR A 115 -3.92 -3.76 14.27
N GLU A 116 -4.74 -4.80 14.32
CA GLU A 116 -5.49 -5.29 13.17
C GLU A 116 -6.52 -4.26 12.68
N HIS A 117 -7.32 -3.68 13.59
CA HIS A 117 -8.23 -2.59 13.23
C HIS A 117 -7.49 -1.37 12.66
N LYS A 118 -6.30 -1.06 13.20
CA LYS A 118 -5.47 0.04 12.71
C LYS A 118 -4.93 -0.23 11.31
N VAL A 119 -4.58 -1.47 11.00
CA VAL A 119 -4.15 -1.89 9.65
C VAL A 119 -5.29 -1.74 8.66
N ASP A 120 -6.50 -2.20 8.99
CA ASP A 120 -7.66 -2.06 8.10
C ASP A 120 -7.97 -0.59 7.77
N ASP A 121 -7.95 0.28 8.78
CA ASP A 121 -8.11 1.73 8.62
C ASP A 121 -7.01 2.33 7.73
N LEU A 122 -5.75 1.94 7.92
CA LEU A 122 -4.62 2.34 7.07
C LEU A 122 -4.79 1.88 5.63
N VAL A 123 -5.17 0.63 5.41
CA VAL A 123 -5.41 0.06 4.07
C VAL A 123 -6.53 0.83 3.39
N LEU A 124 -7.64 1.08 4.09
CA LEU A 124 -8.77 1.82 3.57
C LEU A 124 -8.38 3.23 3.12
N ARG A 125 -7.55 3.93 3.91
CA ARG A 125 -7.17 5.31 3.65
C ARG A 125 -6.07 5.47 2.61
N SER A 126 -5.10 4.56 2.59
CA SER A 126 -3.86 4.75 1.82
C SER A 126 -3.65 3.73 0.70
N ASN A 127 -4.32 2.58 0.72
CA ASN A 127 -4.09 1.49 -0.26
C ASN A 127 -5.26 1.26 -1.22
N VAL A 128 -6.42 1.89 -0.98
CA VAL A 128 -7.55 1.84 -1.91
C VAL A 128 -7.31 2.77 -3.11
N HIS A 129 -7.23 2.18 -4.29
CA HIS A 129 -7.13 2.89 -5.54
C HIS A 129 -8.48 3.46 -5.95
N LYS A 130 -8.52 4.75 -6.28
CA LYS A 130 -9.65 5.40 -6.93
C LYS A 130 -9.21 5.91 -8.29
N CYS A 131 -9.74 5.33 -9.35
CA CYS A 131 -9.43 5.77 -10.70
C CYS A 131 -9.83 7.23 -10.89
N ARG A 132 -8.96 8.01 -11.54
CA ARG A 132 -9.24 9.40 -11.92
C ARG A 132 -8.81 9.60 -13.36
N GLU A 133 -9.66 10.28 -14.14
CA GLU A 133 -9.35 10.72 -15.49
C GLU A 133 -8.32 11.85 -15.47
N SER A 134 -7.58 12.00 -16.57
CA SER A 134 -6.74 13.18 -16.75
C SER A 134 -7.63 14.39 -17.10
N VAL A 135 -7.35 15.55 -16.51
CA VAL A 135 -8.12 16.78 -16.77
C VAL A 135 -8.07 17.19 -18.25
N GLN A 136 -7.01 16.79 -18.97
CA GLN A 136 -6.80 17.07 -20.39
C GLN A 136 -7.81 16.32 -21.29
N ASP A 137 -8.19 15.09 -20.93
CA ASP A 137 -9.14 14.28 -21.71
C ASP A 137 -10.57 14.81 -21.56
N LYS A 138 -10.94 15.35 -20.38
CA LYS A 138 -12.24 16.03 -20.18
C LYS A 138 -12.39 17.29 -21.05
N CYS A 139 -11.30 18.03 -21.25
CA CYS A 139 -11.32 19.22 -22.08
C CYS A 139 -11.42 18.89 -23.58
N GLU A 140 -10.82 17.81 -24.07
CA GLU A 140 -10.95 17.40 -25.49
C GLU A 140 -12.39 17.02 -25.87
N GLU A 141 -13.15 16.39 -24.96
CA GLU A 141 -14.56 16.06 -25.17
C GLU A 141 -15.52 17.24 -24.94
N ALA A 142 -15.26 18.07 -23.91
CA ALA A 142 -16.06 19.28 -23.67
C ALA A 142 -15.80 20.40 -24.71
N SER A 143 -14.64 20.40 -25.38
CA SER A 143 -14.25 21.44 -26.36
C SER A 143 -14.99 21.31 -27.71
N LYS A 144 -15.83 20.29 -27.92
CA LYS A 144 -16.68 20.22 -29.12
C LYS A 144 -17.97 21.04 -29.02
N LYS A 145 -18.37 21.59 -27.86
CA LYS A 145 -19.61 22.38 -27.77
C LYS A 145 -19.50 23.87 -27.46
N ASP A 146 -18.52 24.39 -26.73
CA ASP A 146 -18.52 25.84 -26.42
C ASP A 146 -17.12 26.47 -26.25
N TRP A 147 -16.35 26.59 -27.34
CA TRP A 147 -15.09 27.38 -27.35
C TRP A 147 -15.06 28.49 -28.40
N ARG A 148 -16.23 29.03 -28.79
CA ARG A 148 -16.31 30.11 -29.79
C ARG A 148 -16.31 31.54 -29.22
N GLY A 149 -15.86 31.73 -27.99
CA GLY A 149 -15.77 33.09 -27.43
C GLY A 149 -14.85 33.19 -26.23
N LEU A 150 -13.53 33.22 -26.46
CA LEU A 150 -12.52 33.87 -25.60
C LEU A 150 -11.13 33.70 -26.26
N LYS A 151 -10.93 34.33 -27.42
CA LYS A 151 -9.57 34.66 -27.89
C LYS A 151 -9.12 35.94 -27.18
N GLY A 152 -8.68 35.80 -25.94
CA GLY A 152 -7.87 36.81 -25.25
C GLY A 152 -6.41 36.63 -25.64
N LYS A 153 -5.79 37.71 -26.14
CA LYS A 153 -4.40 37.79 -26.59
C LYS A 153 -3.42 37.29 -25.53
N GLY A 154 -2.35 36.65 -26.00
CA GLY A 154 -1.31 36.03 -25.19
C GLY A 154 -0.71 36.94 -24.12
N SER A 155 -0.56 36.38 -22.92
CA SER A 155 0.35 36.85 -21.88
C SER A 155 1.34 35.72 -21.61
N LYS A 156 2.64 36.04 -21.57
CA LYS A 156 3.75 35.10 -21.41
C LYS A 156 4.00 34.64 -19.96
N ASP A 157 3.15 35.04 -19.01
CA ASP A 157 3.31 34.73 -17.59
C ASP A 157 2.08 33.99 -17.03
N GLN A 158 1.81 32.78 -17.54
CA GLN A 158 0.92 31.86 -16.84
C GLN A 158 1.73 30.93 -15.94
N PRO A 159 1.39 30.80 -14.64
CA PRO A 159 1.97 29.76 -13.81
C PRO A 159 1.61 28.41 -14.45
N LYS A 160 2.63 27.60 -14.76
CA LYS A 160 2.43 26.23 -15.24
C LYS A 160 1.68 25.45 -14.17
N VAL A 161 0.35 25.41 -14.25
CA VAL A 161 -0.48 24.54 -13.42
C VAL A 161 0.00 23.13 -13.73
N GLN A 162 0.65 22.50 -12.76
CA GLN A 162 1.19 21.16 -12.91
C GLN A 162 0.01 20.20 -13.11
N GLU A 163 -0.24 19.84 -14.38
CA GLU A 163 -1.33 18.97 -14.80
C GLU A 163 -1.34 17.69 -13.96
N ARG A 164 -2.38 17.52 -13.12
CA ARG A 164 -2.58 16.27 -12.38
C ARG A 164 -3.02 15.21 -13.38
N ARG A 165 -2.06 14.45 -13.93
CA ARG A 165 -2.34 13.30 -14.79
C ARG A 165 -3.04 12.22 -13.96
N GLY A 166 -4.25 11.88 -14.35
CA GLY A 166 -4.98 10.73 -13.83
C GLY A 166 -4.30 9.39 -14.20
N CYS A 167 -4.76 8.31 -13.56
CA CYS A 167 -4.28 6.96 -13.87
C CYS A 167 -4.95 6.35 -15.10
N LEU A 168 -6.12 6.83 -15.49
CA LEU A 168 -6.83 6.34 -16.67
C LEU A 168 -6.12 6.82 -17.96
N SER A 169 -6.01 5.90 -18.91
CA SER A 169 -5.66 6.21 -20.30
C SER A 169 -6.89 6.66 -21.08
N LYS A 170 -6.67 7.18 -22.30
CA LYS A 170 -7.76 7.57 -23.23
C LYS A 170 -8.72 6.42 -23.55
N THR A 171 -8.27 5.16 -23.45
CA THR A 171 -9.09 3.96 -23.66
C THR A 171 -9.74 3.44 -22.39
N GLY A 172 -9.69 4.19 -21.28
CA GLY A 172 -10.26 3.79 -19.99
C GLY A 172 -9.42 2.75 -19.22
N ILE A 173 -8.26 2.35 -19.73
CA ILE A 173 -7.38 1.38 -19.05
C ILE A 173 -6.59 2.11 -17.96
N CYS A 174 -6.65 1.59 -16.72
CA CYS A 174 -5.88 2.12 -15.60
C CYS A 174 -4.40 1.75 -15.73
N LYS A 175 -3.53 2.76 -15.82
CA LYS A 175 -2.06 2.59 -15.87
C LYS A 175 -1.48 1.96 -14.61
N ALA A 176 -2.18 2.05 -13.49
CA ALA A 176 -1.83 1.36 -12.24
C ALA A 176 -2.30 -0.11 -12.22
N ARG A 177 -2.87 -0.61 -13.32
CA ARG A 177 -3.32 -2.00 -13.52
C ARG A 177 -4.45 -2.42 -12.57
N PHE A 178 -5.41 -1.53 -12.35
CA PHE A 178 -6.66 -1.82 -11.64
C PHE A 178 -7.81 -2.03 -12.63
N PRO A 179 -8.80 -2.90 -12.32
CA PRO A 179 -8.86 -3.79 -11.17
C PRO A 179 -7.79 -4.89 -11.20
N ARG A 180 -7.40 -5.39 -10.04
CA ARG A 180 -6.51 -6.56 -9.90
C ARG A 180 -7.33 -7.84 -10.04
N ASP A 181 -6.67 -8.91 -10.50
CA ASP A 181 -7.28 -10.24 -10.53
C ASP A 181 -7.61 -10.73 -9.12
N LEU A 182 -8.72 -11.44 -8.98
CA LEU A 182 -9.19 -11.97 -7.71
C LEU A 182 -8.94 -13.48 -7.64
N PHE A 183 -8.52 -13.92 -6.46
CA PHE A 183 -8.23 -15.32 -6.18
C PHE A 183 -8.78 -15.67 -4.80
N GLU A 184 -9.69 -16.64 -4.73
CA GLU A 184 -10.30 -17.04 -3.46
C GLU A 184 -9.32 -17.79 -2.55
N THR A 185 -8.34 -18.48 -3.14
CA THR A 185 -7.27 -19.20 -2.45
C THR A 185 -5.93 -18.97 -3.13
N THR A 186 -4.85 -19.01 -2.34
CA THR A 186 -3.49 -18.97 -2.89
C THR A 186 -3.17 -20.27 -3.61
N HIS A 187 -2.68 -20.20 -4.84
CA HIS A 187 -2.30 -21.37 -5.61
C HIS A 187 -1.10 -21.09 -6.53
N VAL A 188 -0.50 -22.16 -7.04
CA VAL A 188 0.57 -22.10 -8.05
C VAL A 188 -0.03 -22.50 -9.40
N ASP A 189 0.20 -21.69 -10.44
CA ASP A 189 -0.28 -22.00 -11.79
C ASP A 189 0.63 -22.99 -12.52
N GLY A 190 0.24 -23.39 -13.74
CA GLY A 190 1.02 -24.31 -14.58
C GLY A 190 2.38 -23.76 -15.03
N GLU A 191 2.62 -22.46 -14.85
CA GLU A 191 3.89 -21.80 -15.15
C GLU A 191 4.75 -21.60 -13.88
N GLY A 192 4.30 -22.06 -12.72
CA GLY A 192 5.01 -21.90 -11.45
C GLY A 192 4.90 -20.48 -10.87
N HIS A 193 3.99 -19.64 -11.37
CA HIS A 193 3.67 -18.38 -10.72
C HIS A 193 2.75 -18.62 -9.54
N MET A 194 3.00 -17.88 -8.46
CA MET A 194 2.17 -17.95 -7.26
C MET A 194 1.14 -16.83 -7.27
N ASN A 195 -0.12 -17.22 -7.39
CA ASN A 195 -1.27 -16.33 -7.29
C ASN A 195 -1.71 -16.30 -5.84
N ILE A 196 -1.40 -15.21 -5.14
CA ILE A 196 -1.78 -15.03 -3.72
C ILE A 196 -3.26 -14.70 -3.64
N ARG A 197 -3.92 -15.24 -2.60
CA ARG A 197 -5.32 -14.92 -2.27
C ARG A 197 -5.56 -13.41 -2.30
N LYS A 198 -6.60 -13.01 -3.03
CA LYS A 198 -6.98 -11.62 -3.23
C LYS A 198 -8.49 -11.51 -3.38
N ARG A 199 -9.12 -10.81 -2.44
CA ARG A 199 -10.59 -10.60 -2.43
C ARG A 199 -10.99 -9.16 -2.73
N GLU A 200 -10.02 -8.24 -2.74
CA GLU A 200 -10.25 -6.82 -3.00
C GLU A 200 -9.50 -6.36 -4.24
N ALA A 201 -10.25 -6.06 -5.31
CA ALA A 201 -9.71 -5.77 -6.63
C ALA A 201 -9.04 -4.39 -6.70
N TYR A 202 -9.44 -3.47 -5.82
CA TYR A 202 -9.01 -2.06 -5.81
C TYR A 202 -8.00 -1.72 -4.73
N ILE A 203 -7.36 -2.73 -4.11
CA ILE A 203 -6.22 -2.53 -3.22
C ILE A 203 -4.97 -3.19 -3.77
N ASN A 204 -3.80 -2.69 -3.38
CA ASN A 204 -2.53 -3.40 -3.61
C ASN A 204 -2.46 -4.69 -2.78
N THR A 205 -1.51 -5.55 -3.10
CA THR A 205 -1.10 -6.59 -2.15
C THR A 205 -0.20 -5.91 -1.13
N ILE A 206 -0.49 -6.04 0.16
CA ILE A 206 0.22 -5.34 1.22
C ILE A 206 0.90 -6.33 2.18
N SER A 207 1.82 -5.83 2.99
CA SER A 207 2.25 -6.52 4.21
C SER A 207 1.72 -5.77 5.42
N ARG A 208 0.93 -6.45 6.27
CA ARG A 208 0.29 -5.83 7.44
C ARG A 208 1.28 -5.07 8.30
N VAL A 209 2.42 -5.71 8.59
CA VAL A 209 3.48 -5.15 9.44
C VAL A 209 4.12 -3.94 8.79
N VAL A 210 4.47 -4.04 7.50
CA VAL A 210 5.08 -2.91 6.78
C VAL A 210 4.11 -1.74 6.72
N THR A 211 2.86 -1.97 6.33
CA THR A 211 1.81 -0.91 6.28
C THR A 211 1.58 -0.27 7.64
N HIS A 212 1.56 -1.06 8.72
CA HIS A 212 1.43 -0.52 10.07
C HIS A 212 2.63 0.35 10.48
N LEU A 213 3.85 -0.03 10.10
CA LEU A 213 5.05 0.72 10.48
C LEU A 213 5.23 1.97 9.62
N THR A 214 5.02 1.87 8.32
CA THR A 214 5.23 2.98 7.38
C THR A 214 4.04 3.92 7.28
N ARG A 215 2.86 3.51 7.78
CA ARG A 215 1.62 4.31 7.82
C ARG A 215 1.21 4.93 6.48
N SER A 216 1.60 4.28 5.38
CA SER A 216 1.50 4.80 4.01
C SER A 216 1.11 3.71 3.00
N ASN A 217 0.90 4.11 1.75
CA ASN A 217 0.63 3.18 0.64
C ASN A 217 1.80 2.20 0.50
N THR A 218 1.49 0.91 0.48
CA THR A 218 2.45 -0.17 0.22
C THR A 218 1.96 -1.01 -0.95
N ASP A 219 2.90 -1.59 -1.69
CA ASP A 219 2.63 -2.58 -2.72
C ASP A 219 3.73 -3.63 -2.64
N VAL A 220 3.35 -4.86 -2.33
CA VAL A 220 4.26 -5.96 -2.09
C VAL A 220 4.01 -7.01 -3.16
N THR A 221 5.06 -7.37 -3.88
CA THR A 221 5.01 -8.34 -4.97
C THR A 221 6.07 -9.40 -4.77
N SER A 222 5.68 -10.67 -4.85
CA SER A 222 6.61 -11.80 -4.85
C SER A 222 7.28 -11.92 -6.23
N LEU A 223 8.62 -11.90 -6.26
CA LEU A 223 9.41 -11.99 -7.49
C LEU A 223 10.09 -13.35 -7.60
N LEU A 224 9.39 -14.35 -8.14
CA LEU A 224 9.89 -15.72 -8.26
C LEU A 224 10.51 -16.05 -9.63
N SER A 225 10.79 -15.03 -10.44
CA SER A 225 11.44 -15.18 -11.76
C SER A 225 12.76 -14.43 -11.80
N GLY A 226 13.83 -15.11 -12.24
CA GLY A 226 15.15 -14.50 -12.40
C GLY A 226 15.14 -13.30 -13.34
N THR A 227 14.30 -13.31 -14.39
CA THR A 227 14.14 -12.18 -15.32
C THR A 227 13.51 -10.98 -14.61
N THR A 228 12.45 -11.20 -13.84
CA THR A 228 11.77 -10.14 -13.09
C THR A 228 12.68 -9.56 -12.00
N VAL A 229 13.41 -10.42 -11.29
CA VAL A 229 14.40 -9.99 -10.28
C VAL A 229 15.48 -9.13 -10.93
N LYS A 230 16.07 -9.56 -12.06
CA LYS A 230 17.07 -8.77 -12.80
C LYS A 230 16.53 -7.42 -13.26
N ALA A 231 15.29 -7.37 -13.74
CA ALA A 231 14.64 -6.13 -14.16
C ALA A 231 14.47 -5.16 -12.97
N VAL A 232 14.01 -5.65 -11.82
CA VAL A 232 13.81 -4.83 -10.62
C VAL A 232 15.14 -4.34 -10.05
N VAL A 233 16.15 -5.21 -9.95
CA VAL A 233 17.50 -4.81 -9.51
C VAL A 233 18.07 -3.73 -10.43
N SER A 234 17.97 -3.91 -11.75
CA SER A 234 18.45 -2.91 -12.72
C SER A 234 17.71 -1.57 -12.57
N TYR A 235 16.39 -1.61 -12.38
CA TYR A 235 15.57 -0.43 -12.13
C TYR A 235 16.02 0.30 -10.85
N VAL A 236 16.15 -0.42 -9.73
CA VAL A 236 16.57 0.16 -8.45
C VAL A 236 17.98 0.76 -8.57
N SER A 237 18.93 0.06 -9.20
CA SER A 237 20.27 0.57 -9.44
C SER A 237 20.27 1.86 -10.27
N ALA A 238 19.46 1.93 -11.34
CA ALA A 238 19.31 3.12 -12.16
C ALA A 238 18.68 4.30 -11.39
N TYR A 239 17.86 4.02 -10.38
CA TYR A 239 17.28 5.04 -9.50
C TYR A 239 18.28 5.55 -8.46
N VAL A 240 19.03 4.64 -7.82
CA VAL A 240 20.06 5.00 -6.83
C VAL A 240 21.17 5.85 -7.47
N SER A 241 21.50 5.62 -8.74
CA SER A 241 22.50 6.43 -9.45
C SER A 241 22.06 7.86 -9.77
N LYS A 242 20.78 8.22 -9.58
CA LYS A 242 20.31 9.61 -9.72
C LYS A 242 20.67 10.37 -8.44
N LEU A 243 21.58 11.33 -8.55
CA LEU A 243 22.12 12.16 -7.46
C LEU A 243 21.04 12.56 -6.44
N GLY A 244 21.32 12.26 -5.16
CA GLY A 244 20.38 12.37 -4.05
C GLY A 244 20.00 13.79 -3.65
N LEU A 245 18.95 13.85 -2.82
CA LEU A 245 18.51 15.04 -2.09
C LEU A 245 19.70 15.78 -1.45
N LYS A 246 19.72 17.11 -1.58
CA LYS A 246 20.77 17.90 -0.93
C LYS A 246 20.63 17.75 0.59
N THR A 247 21.72 17.49 1.29
CA THR A 247 21.76 17.18 2.73
C THR A 247 20.93 18.14 3.60
N TYR A 248 20.91 19.44 3.29
CA TYR A 248 20.11 20.42 4.04
C TYR A 248 18.59 20.17 3.93
N GLN A 249 18.11 19.62 2.82
CA GLN A 249 16.68 19.31 2.64
C GLN A 249 16.25 18.14 3.53
N ALA A 250 17.16 17.19 3.77
CA ALA A 250 16.92 16.10 4.71
C ALA A 250 16.86 16.62 6.15
N PHE A 251 17.82 17.45 6.57
CA PHE A 251 17.83 18.04 7.92
C PHE A 251 16.61 18.94 8.19
N ALA A 252 16.20 19.75 7.21
CA ALA A 252 14.98 20.56 7.33
C ALA A 252 13.73 19.70 7.55
N SER A 253 13.62 18.57 6.84
CA SER A 253 12.47 17.67 6.99
C SER A 253 12.46 16.94 8.33
N VAL A 254 13.63 16.60 8.88
CA VAL A 254 13.74 16.02 10.23
C VAL A 254 13.30 17.05 11.26
N TYR A 255 13.83 18.28 11.17
CA TYR A 255 13.48 19.37 12.08
C TYR A 255 11.96 19.63 12.13
N ASP A 256 11.31 19.76 10.97
CA ASP A 256 9.87 20.00 10.87
C ASP A 256 9.00 18.88 11.49
N VAL A 257 9.50 17.64 11.55
CA VAL A 257 8.78 16.49 12.11
C VAL A 257 8.96 16.41 13.63
N PHE A 258 10.12 16.77 14.16
CA PHE A 258 10.44 16.65 15.59
C PHE A 258 10.11 17.91 16.41
N GLU A 259 9.87 19.07 15.79
CA GLU A 259 9.39 20.29 16.47
C GLU A 259 7.86 20.48 16.49
N ARG A 260 7.09 19.51 15.99
CA ARG A 260 5.63 19.47 16.17
C ARG A 260 5.23 18.70 17.42
#